data_AF-A0A7W7LTL6-F1
#
_entry.id   AF-A0A7W7LTL6-F1
#
_cell.length_a   1.000
_cell.length_b   1.000
_cell.length_c   1.000
_cell.angle_alpha   90.00
_cell.angle_beta   90.00
_cell.angle_gamma   90.00
#
_symmetry.space_group_name_H-M   'P 1'
#
loop_
_entity.id
_entity.type
_entity.pdbx_description
1 polymer ?
#
loop_
_entity_poly.entity_id
_entity_poly.type
_entity_poly.pdbx_seq_one_letter_code
_entity_poly.pdbx_strand_id
1 'polypeptide(L)'
;MTGTIDQRPVHDGHHSVGELVGQATEQLSRLVRQEMTLAKVELSEKGRRAGRGGGMLGAAGAFAYAGLLALAGTGVAALSLVLPVWAAALIVTALLFAVAGVLAVAGRSQLRGATPPKPERTMGSVRADVAEIKGRAHR
;
A
#
# COMPACT_ATOMS: atom_id res chain seq x y z
N MET A 1 60.90 2.43 55.92
CA MET A 1 60.31 3.77 55.73
C MET A 1 60.88 4.27 54.41
N THR A 2 60.13 4.51 53.34
CA THR A 2 58.75 4.99 53.23
C THR A 2 58.27 4.64 51.82
N GLY A 3 57.06 4.07 51.71
CA GLY A 3 56.42 3.81 50.42
C GLY A 3 55.79 5.08 49.86
N THR A 4 56.07 5.39 48.60
CA THR A 4 55.40 6.47 47.86
C THR A 4 54.29 5.83 47.03
N ILE A 5 53.06 5.93 47.53
CA ILE A 5 51.85 5.52 46.82
C ILE A 5 51.52 6.67 45.88
N ASP A 6 51.85 6.52 44.61
CA ASP A 6 51.45 7.44 43.55
C ASP A 6 49.92 7.31 43.34
N GLN A 7 49.18 8.27 43.88
CA GLN A 7 47.73 8.32 43.78
C GLN A 7 47.34 8.72 42.36
N ARG A 8 46.92 7.76 41.54
CA ARG A 8 46.12 8.07 40.34
C ARG A 8 44.84 8.78 40.79
N PRO A 9 44.49 9.94 40.23
CA PRO A 9 43.22 10.58 40.54
C PRO A 9 42.10 9.64 40.09
N VAL A 10 41.38 9.09 41.07
CA VAL A 10 40.10 8.43 40.85
C VAL A 10 39.14 9.54 40.45
N HIS A 11 38.74 9.57 39.18
CA HIS A 11 37.66 10.43 38.74
C HIS A 11 36.37 9.84 39.33
N ASP A 12 35.92 10.39 40.47
CA ASP A 12 34.67 9.98 41.13
C ASP A 12 33.49 10.25 40.18
N GLY A 13 33.07 9.19 39.50
CA GLY A 13 32.07 9.16 38.44
C GLY A 13 30.63 9.32 38.93
N HIS A 14 30.34 10.43 39.62
CA HIS A 14 28.96 10.88 39.77
C HIS A 14 28.56 11.62 38.49
N HIS A 15 28.15 10.87 37.46
CA HIS A 15 27.49 11.45 36.30
C HIS A 15 26.34 12.34 36.79
N SER A 16 26.47 13.64 36.49
CA SER A 16 25.45 14.62 36.83
C SER A 16 24.13 14.21 36.19
N VAL A 17 23.00 14.45 36.88
CA VAL A 17 21.65 14.20 36.33
C VAL A 17 21.49 14.91 34.97
N GLY A 18 22.14 16.06 34.77
CA GLY A 18 22.16 16.75 33.48
C GLY A 18 22.92 16.00 32.37
N GLU A 19 23.95 15.24 32.71
CA GLU A 19 24.75 14.45 31.77
C GLU A 19 23.99 13.19 31.31
N LEU A 20 23.25 12.55 32.24
CA LEU A 20 22.37 11.42 31.92
C LEU A 20 21.18 11.83 31.05
N VAL A 21 20.58 12.99 31.32
CA VAL A 21 19.51 13.55 30.47
C VAL A 21 20.04 13.91 29.09
N GLY A 22 21.26 14.46 28.99
CA GLY A 22 21.94 14.69 27.72
C GLY A 22 22.15 13.40 26.93
N GLN A 23 22.68 12.35 27.56
CA GLN A 23 22.89 11.04 26.94
C GLN A 23 21.58 10.38 26.49
N ALA A 24 20.52 10.43 27.30
CA ALA A 24 19.21 9.88 26.94
C ALA A 24 18.59 10.63 25.74
N THR A 25 18.73 11.96 25.70
CA THR A 25 18.27 12.78 24.57
C THR A 25 19.05 12.48 23.28
N GLU A 26 20.37 12.28 23.41
CA GLU A 26 21.25 11.87 22.31
C GLU A 26 20.88 10.47 21.79
N GLN A 27 20.57 9.52 22.69
CA GLN A 27 20.12 8.17 22.33
C GLN A 27 18.75 8.19 21.65
N LEU A 28 17.79 8.96 22.16
CA LEU A 28 16.47 9.11 21.55
C LEU A 28 16.58 9.75 20.16
N SER A 29 17.40 10.78 20.01
CA SER A 29 17.65 11.44 18.72
C SER A 29 18.28 10.48 17.70
N ARG A 30 19.20 9.61 18.16
CA ARG A 30 19.77 8.54 17.33
C ARG A 30 18.74 7.50 16.93
N LEU A 31 17.89 7.06 17.86
CA LEU A 31 16.83 6.08 17.59
C LEU A 31 15.82 6.60 16.57
N VAL A 32 15.32 7.83 16.76
CA VAL A 32 14.39 8.47 15.81
C VAL A 32 15.00 8.53 14.40
N ARG A 33 16.29 8.90 14.30
CA ARG A 33 16.98 8.95 13.00
C ARG A 33 17.15 7.56 12.37
N GLN A 34 17.38 6.53 13.18
CA GLN A 34 17.45 5.14 12.72
C GLN A 34 16.09 4.65 12.22
N GLU A 35 15.01 4.87 12.96
CA GLU A 35 13.64 4.52 12.57
C GLU A 35 13.22 5.24 11.28
N MET A 36 13.56 6.53 11.14
CA MET A 36 13.31 7.25 9.88
C MET A 36 14.11 6.66 8.71
N THR A 37 15.33 6.19 8.95
CA THR A 37 16.16 5.58 7.91
C THR A 37 15.60 4.22 7.51
N LEU A 38 15.19 3.41 8.49
CA LEU A 38 14.57 2.12 8.27
C LEU A 38 13.24 2.26 7.53
N ALA A 39 12.37 3.18 7.98
CA ALA A 39 11.10 3.47 7.33
C ALA A 39 11.29 3.94 5.88
N LYS A 40 12.32 4.74 5.59
CA LYS A 40 12.67 5.14 4.21
C LYS A 40 13.05 3.94 3.35
N VAL A 41 13.87 3.02 3.87
CA VAL A 41 14.27 1.80 3.16
C VAL A 41 13.05 0.92 2.89
N GLU A 42 12.24 0.65 3.91
CA GLU A 42 11.06 -0.20 3.77
C GLU A 42 10.02 0.40 2.83
N LEU A 43 9.78 1.72 2.91
CA LEU A 43 8.87 2.43 2.00
C LEU A 43 9.39 2.42 0.57
N SER A 44 10.70 2.58 0.37
CA SER A 44 11.34 2.47 -0.95
C SER A 44 11.19 1.08 -1.54
N GLU A 45 11.42 0.02 -0.75
CA GLU A 45 11.25 -1.35 -1.20
C GLU A 45 9.80 -1.71 -1.50
N LYS A 46 8.85 -1.28 -0.64
CA LYS A 46 7.41 -1.44 -0.89
C LYS A 46 6.99 -0.68 -2.14
N GLY A 47 7.44 0.57 -2.29
CA GLY A 47 7.18 1.41 -3.45
C GLY A 47 7.74 0.81 -4.74
N ARG A 48 8.96 0.26 -4.71
CA ARG A 48 9.57 -0.40 -5.87
C ARG A 48 8.85 -1.69 -6.26
N ARG A 49 8.44 -2.51 -5.28
CA ARG A 49 7.64 -3.72 -5.53
C ARG A 49 6.26 -3.38 -6.09
N ALA A 50 5.56 -2.45 -5.48
CA ALA A 50 4.26 -1.96 -5.95
C ALA A 50 4.39 -1.31 -7.34
N GLY A 51 5.43 -0.50 -7.57
CA GLY A 51 5.68 0.15 -8.85
C GLY A 51 6.01 -0.83 -9.97
N ARG A 52 6.85 -1.84 -9.71
CA ARG A 52 7.13 -2.90 -10.69
C ARG A 52 5.88 -3.73 -11.00
N GLY A 53 5.14 -4.14 -9.96
CA GLY A 53 3.89 -4.89 -10.14
C GLY A 53 2.83 -4.09 -10.89
N GLY A 54 2.61 -2.83 -10.49
CA GLY A 54 1.70 -1.92 -11.16
C GLY A 54 2.10 -1.62 -12.60
N GLY A 55 3.40 -1.41 -12.86
CA GLY A 55 3.95 -1.22 -14.20
C GLY A 55 3.76 -2.44 -15.10
N MET A 56 4.02 -3.65 -14.58
CA MET A 56 3.80 -4.89 -15.33
C MET A 56 2.32 -5.13 -15.63
N LEU A 57 1.43 -4.90 -14.67
CA LEU A 57 -0.02 -5.00 -14.89
C LEU A 57 -0.52 -3.95 -15.90
N GLY A 58 0.00 -2.72 -15.82
CA GLY A 58 -0.31 -1.67 -16.79
C GLY A 58 0.13 -2.05 -18.21
N ALA A 59 1.36 -2.55 -18.36
CA ALA A 59 1.86 -3.04 -19.65
C ALA A 59 1.04 -4.23 -20.17
N ALA A 60 0.75 -5.21 -19.32
CA ALA A 60 -0.09 -6.36 -19.68
C ALA A 60 -1.48 -5.92 -20.14
N GLY A 61 -2.10 -4.95 -19.45
CA GLY A 61 -3.37 -4.36 -19.86
C GLY A 61 -3.30 -3.65 -21.22
N ALA A 62 -2.23 -2.89 -21.48
CA ALA A 62 -2.01 -2.23 -22.77
C ALA A 62 -1.84 -3.24 -23.92
N PHE A 63 -1.04 -4.29 -23.72
CA PHE A 63 -0.87 -5.36 -24.71
C PHE A 63 -2.16 -6.15 -24.92
N ALA A 64 -2.91 -6.45 -23.86
CA ALA A 64 -4.20 -7.11 -23.96
C ALA A 64 -5.22 -6.26 -24.75
N TYR A 65 -5.22 -4.95 -24.53
CA TYR A 65 -6.07 -4.02 -25.29
C TYR A 65 -5.69 -3.99 -26.78
N ALA A 66 -4.39 -3.89 -27.09
CA ALA A 66 -3.92 -3.95 -28.49
C ALA A 66 -4.28 -5.30 -29.15
N GLY A 67 -4.10 -6.41 -28.42
CA GLY A 67 -4.50 -7.74 -28.87
C GLY A 67 -6.00 -7.87 -29.11
N LEU A 68 -6.84 -7.24 -28.29
CA LEU A 68 -8.28 -7.22 -28.48
C LEU A 68 -8.69 -6.47 -29.76
N LEU A 69 -8.04 -5.34 -30.07
CA LEU A 69 -8.26 -4.61 -31.32
C LEU A 69 -7.83 -5.44 -32.54
N ALA A 70 -6.68 -6.09 -32.47
CA ALA A 70 -6.22 -6.98 -33.52
C ALA A 70 -7.18 -8.16 -33.73
N LEU A 71 -7.65 -8.78 -32.64
CA LEU A 71 -8.61 -9.87 -32.67
C LEU A 71 -9.96 -9.45 -33.26
N ALA A 72 -10.43 -8.23 -32.94
CA ALA A 72 -11.61 -7.66 -33.57
C ALA A 72 -11.44 -7.56 -35.09
N GLY A 73 -10.30 -7.03 -35.54
CA GLY A 73 -9.95 -6.97 -36.96
C GLY A 73 -9.89 -8.36 -37.61
N THR A 74 -9.29 -9.35 -36.95
CA THR A 74 -9.26 -10.74 -37.40
C THR A 74 -10.66 -11.33 -37.52
N GLY A 75 -11.54 -11.09 -36.55
CA GLY A 75 -12.93 -11.54 -36.59
C GLY A 75 -13.71 -10.94 -37.76
N VAL A 76 -13.53 -9.63 -38.01
CA VAL A 76 -14.15 -8.97 -39.17
C VAL A 76 -13.61 -9.55 -40.47
N ALA A 77 -12.29 -9.72 -40.60
CA ALA A 77 -11.67 -10.30 -41.78
C ALA A 77 -12.18 -11.72 -42.04
N ALA A 78 -12.27 -12.56 -41.01
CA ALA A 78 -12.77 -13.92 -41.12
C ALA A 78 -14.25 -13.97 -41.55
N LEU A 79 -15.11 -13.16 -40.92
CA LEU A 79 -16.53 -13.08 -41.31
C LEU A 79 -16.74 -12.46 -42.70
N SER A 80 -15.83 -11.58 -43.12
CA SER A 80 -15.90 -10.96 -44.45
C SER A 80 -15.69 -11.95 -45.60
N LEU A 81 -15.21 -13.17 -45.31
CA LEU A 81 -15.11 -14.25 -46.31
C LEU A 81 -16.49 -14.76 -46.77
N VAL A 82 -17.52 -14.57 -45.94
CA VAL A 82 -18.88 -15.09 -46.19
C VAL A 82 -19.98 -14.01 -46.10
N LEU A 83 -19.65 -12.81 -45.62
CA LEU A 83 -20.58 -11.68 -45.45
C LEU A 83 -19.95 -10.39 -45.98
N PRO A 84 -20.76 -9.37 -46.37
CA PRO A 84 -20.21 -8.06 -46.68
C PRO A 84 -19.55 -7.43 -45.46
N VAL A 85 -18.47 -6.67 -45.68
CA VAL A 85 -17.60 -6.13 -44.61
C VAL A 85 -18.37 -5.33 -43.56
N TRP A 86 -19.41 -4.59 -43.95
CA TRP A 86 -20.22 -3.80 -43.03
C TRP A 86 -21.01 -4.68 -42.05
N ALA A 87 -21.54 -5.82 -42.51
CA ALA A 87 -22.28 -6.75 -41.67
C ALA A 87 -21.33 -7.50 -40.72
N ALA A 88 -20.18 -7.94 -41.22
CA ALA A 88 -19.12 -8.53 -40.41
C ALA A 88 -18.67 -7.58 -39.28
N ALA A 89 -18.40 -6.31 -39.62
CA ALA A 89 -18.04 -5.27 -38.66
C ALA A 89 -19.11 -5.09 -37.57
N LEU A 90 -20.39 -4.95 -37.96
CA LEU A 90 -21.49 -4.79 -37.00
C LEU A 90 -21.62 -5.98 -36.05
N ILE A 91 -21.47 -7.21 -36.54
CA ILE A 91 -21.55 -8.42 -35.71
C ILE A 91 -20.43 -8.43 -34.67
N VAL A 92 -19.19 -8.19 -35.08
CA VAL A 92 -18.04 -8.17 -34.16
C VAL A 92 -18.18 -7.03 -33.15
N THR A 93 -18.60 -5.84 -33.60
CA THR A 93 -18.86 -4.71 -32.71
C THR A 93 -19.94 -5.06 -31.67
N ALA A 94 -21.08 -5.62 -32.10
CA ALA A 94 -22.15 -6.02 -31.19
C ALA A 94 -21.66 -7.04 -30.14
N LEU A 95 -20.87 -8.02 -30.56
CA LEU A 95 -20.27 -9.02 -29.65
C LEU A 95 -19.36 -8.36 -28.61
N LEU A 96 -18.47 -7.44 -29.04
CA LEU A 96 -17.58 -6.72 -28.13
C LEU A 96 -18.35 -5.86 -27.13
N PHE A 97 -19.41 -5.16 -27.57
CA PHE A 97 -20.26 -4.37 -26.67
C PHE A 97 -21.03 -5.25 -25.68
N ALA A 98 -21.49 -6.43 -26.09
CA ALA A 98 -22.13 -7.38 -25.19
C ALA A 98 -21.16 -7.84 -24.09
N VAL A 99 -19.94 -8.24 -24.46
CA VAL A 99 -18.89 -8.62 -23.50
C VAL A 99 -18.54 -7.45 -22.58
N ALA A 100 -18.35 -6.24 -23.12
CA ALA A 100 -18.07 -5.05 -22.34
C ALA A 100 -19.20 -4.73 -21.35
N GLY A 101 -20.46 -4.87 -21.75
CA GLY A 101 -21.62 -4.70 -20.89
C GLY A 101 -21.63 -5.69 -19.71
N VAL A 102 -21.37 -6.97 -19.97
CA VAL A 102 -21.27 -8.00 -18.92
C VAL A 102 -20.12 -7.69 -17.96
N LEU A 103 -18.94 -7.35 -18.48
CA LEU A 103 -17.79 -6.98 -17.65
C LEU A 103 -18.05 -5.72 -16.82
N ALA A 104 -18.76 -4.72 -17.37
CA ALA A 104 -19.13 -3.50 -16.65
C ALA A 104 -20.07 -3.81 -15.48
N VAL A 105 -21.08 -4.67 -15.69
CA VAL A 105 -22.00 -5.10 -14.64
C VAL A 105 -21.27 -5.91 -13.56
N ALA A 106 -20.45 -6.89 -13.95
CA ALA A 106 -19.67 -7.71 -13.03
C ALA A 106 -18.64 -6.88 -12.24
N GLY A 107 -17.94 -5.97 -12.91
CA GLY A 107 -17.02 -5.02 -12.25
C GLY A 107 -17.75 -4.15 -11.24
N ARG A 108 -18.93 -3.62 -11.62
CA ARG A 108 -19.77 -2.83 -10.71
C ARG A 108 -20.26 -3.64 -9.51
N SER A 109 -20.63 -4.92 -9.68
CA SER A 109 -21.05 -5.77 -8.56
C SER A 109 -19.89 -6.07 -7.61
N GLN A 110 -18.68 -6.30 -8.13
CA GLN A 110 -17.49 -6.50 -7.30
C GLN A 110 -17.12 -5.23 -6.52
N LEU A 111 -17.17 -4.05 -7.15
CA LEU A 111 -16.92 -2.78 -6.48
C LEU A 111 -17.98 -2.46 -5.42
N ARG A 112 -19.25 -2.79 -5.70
CA ARG A 112 -20.35 -2.64 -4.73
C ARG A 112 -20.25 -3.61 -3.56
N GLY A 113 -19.84 -4.85 -3.79
CA GLY A 113 -19.60 -5.84 -2.73
C GLY A 113 -18.35 -5.54 -1.89
N ALA A 114 -17.36 -4.87 -2.48
CA ALA A 114 -16.14 -4.43 -1.80
C ALA A 114 -16.31 -3.14 -0.98
N THR A 115 -17.52 -2.55 -0.94
CA THR A 115 -17.81 -1.31 -0.21
C THR A 115 -18.97 -1.55 0.78
N PRO A 116 -18.80 -1.26 2.09
CA PRO A 116 -17.93 -0.22 2.58
C PRO A 116 -16.61 -0.74 3.16
N PRO A 117 -15.51 0.02 3.00
CA PRO A 117 -14.38 0.01 3.91
C PRO A 117 -14.80 0.66 5.24
N LYS A 118 -15.88 0.17 5.85
CA LYS A 118 -16.13 0.38 7.27
C LYS A 118 -15.51 -0.85 7.92
N PRO A 119 -14.36 -0.74 8.57
CA PRO A 119 -13.84 -1.84 9.36
C PRO A 119 -14.84 -2.04 10.51
N GLU A 120 -15.81 -2.93 10.33
CA GLU A 120 -16.88 -3.18 11.30
C GLU A 120 -16.29 -3.55 12.66
N ARG A 121 -15.14 -4.23 12.64
CA ARG A 121 -14.36 -4.57 13.84
C ARG A 121 -13.72 -3.37 14.53
N THR A 122 -13.17 -2.42 13.78
CA THR A 122 -12.52 -1.21 14.36
C THR A 122 -13.56 -0.19 14.80
N MET A 123 -14.71 -0.10 14.11
CA MET A 123 -15.83 0.72 14.55
C MET A 123 -16.51 0.15 15.80
N GLY A 124 -16.56 -1.18 15.93
CA GLY A 124 -17.07 -1.87 17.11
C GLY A 124 -16.23 -1.61 18.36
N SER A 125 -14.90 -1.72 18.25
CA SER A 125 -14.00 -1.44 19.37
C SER A 125 -14.04 0.02 19.79
N VAL A 126 -14.01 0.97 18.84
CA VAL A 126 -14.09 2.41 19.15
C VAL A 126 -15.44 2.78 19.80
N ARG A 127 -16.55 2.15 19.37
CA ARG A 127 -17.86 2.38 20.00
C ARG A 127 -17.94 1.79 21.41
N ALA A 128 -17.32 0.63 21.64
CA ALA A 128 -17.23 0.02 22.97
C ALA A 128 -16.40 0.89 23.92
N ASP A 129 -15.24 1.37 23.45
CA ASP A 129 -14.35 2.25 24.22
C ASP A 129 -15.05 3.57 24.58
N VAL A 130 -15.79 4.18 23.64
CA VAL A 130 -16.57 5.40 23.89
C VAL A 130 -17.72 5.16 24.87
N ALA A 131 -18.40 4.00 24.79
CA ALA A 131 -19.47 3.64 25.71
C ALA A 131 -18.95 3.43 27.15
N GLU A 132 -17.76 2.83 27.29
CA GLU A 132 -17.11 2.63 28.58
C GLU A 132 -16.67 3.96 29.21
N ILE A 133 -16.10 4.87 28.43
CA ILE A 133 -15.72 6.21 28.90
C ILE A 133 -16.95 7.02 29.32
N LYS A 134 -18.04 6.95 28.55
CA LYS A 134 -19.30 7.63 28.89
C LYS A 134 -19.98 7.05 30.14
N GLY A 135 -19.84 5.74 30.37
CA GLY A 135 -20.33 5.07 31.58
C GLY A 135 -19.53 5.41 32.84
N ARG A 136 -18.24 5.73 32.73
CA ARG A 136 -17.39 6.15 33.85
C ARG A 136 -17.56 7.63 34.23
N ALA A 137 -17.98 8.48 33.30
CA ALA A 137 -18.22 9.90 33.54
C ALA A 137 -19.59 10.23 34.18
N HIS A 138 -20.43 9.21 34.42
CA HIS A 138 -21.77 9.37 35.00
C HIS A 138 -21.94 8.69 36.37
N ARG A 139 -20.83 8.29 37.01
CA ARG A 139 -20.80 7.89 38.43
C ARG A 139 -20.06 8.92 39.27
#